data_AF-A0A4Y4DR16-F1
#
_entry.id   AF-A0A4Y4DR16-F1
#
_cell.length_a   1.000
_cell.length_b   1.000
_cell.length_c   1.000
_cell.angle_alpha   90.00
_cell.angle_beta   90.00
_cell.angle_gamma   90.00
#
_symmetry.space_group_name_H-M   'P 1'
#
loop_
_entity.id
_entity.type
_entity.pdbx_description
1 polymer ?
#
loop_
_entity_poly.entity_id
_entity_poly.type
_entity_poly.pdbx_seq_one_letter_code
_entity_poly.pdbx_strand_id
1 'polypeptide(L)' 'MPHKKRGGMGLVIGGALIAMLFLAFIYIVPHSGPTDTAPLWLGAIWAMLAMCWGFFRFVAGPSKLDHLHGGTDADL' A
#
# COMPACT_ATOMS: atom_id res chain seq x y z
N MET A 1 -0.75 -15.64 24.22
CA MET A 1 -0.57 -15.97 22.78
C MET A 1 -0.09 -14.69 22.09
N PRO A 2 1.21 -14.54 21.76
CA PRO A 2 1.69 -13.29 21.18
C PRO A 2 1.10 -13.13 19.78
N HIS A 3 0.26 -12.11 19.60
CA HIS A 3 -0.31 -11.71 18.32
C HIS A 3 0.85 -11.41 17.35
N LYS A 4 1.17 -12.36 16.47
CA LYS A 4 2.10 -12.17 15.35
C LYS A 4 1.45 -11.14 14.43
N LYS A 5 1.71 -9.86 14.67
CA LYS A 5 1.21 -8.75 13.85
C LYS A 5 1.74 -8.98 12.44
N ARG A 6 0.86 -9.39 11.53
CA ARG A 6 1.13 -9.53 10.09
C ARG A 6 1.31 -8.12 9.51
N GLY A 7 2.48 -7.52 9.78
CA GLY A 7 2.85 -6.22 9.24
C GLY A 7 2.74 -6.23 7.71
N GLY A 8 2.11 -5.22 7.13
CA GLY A 8 1.99 -5.07 5.68
C GLY A 8 0.75 -5.68 5.04
N MET A 9 0.07 -6.66 5.64
CA MET A 9 -1.06 -7.34 4.98
C MET A 9 -2.26 -6.41 4.73
N GLY A 10 -2.51 -5.47 5.64
CA GLY A 10 -3.53 -4.43 5.44
C GLY A 10 -3.20 -3.47 4.29
N LEU A 11 -1.92 -3.14 4.08
CA LEU A 11 -1.50 -2.28 2.97
C LEU A 11 -1.59 -3.00 1.63
N VAL A 12 -1.26 -4.30 1.58
CA VAL A 12 -1.39 -5.09 0.35
C VAL A 12 -2.84 -5.13 -0.10
N ILE A 13 -3.75 -5.54 0.80
CA ILE A 13 -5.17 -5.71 0.48
C ILE A 13 -5.82 -4.35 0.20
N GLY A 14 -5.54 -3.35 1.05
CA GLY A 14 -6.08 -1.99 0.86
C GLY A 14 -5.56 -1.33 -0.41
N GLY A 15 -4.26 -1.39 -0.67
CA GLY A 15 -3.66 -0.86 -1.89
C GLY A 15 -4.19 -1.53 -3.15
N ALA A 16 -4.33 -2.86 -3.14
CA ALA A 16 -4.91 -3.61 -4.26
C ALA A 16 -6.37 -3.22 -4.54
N LEU A 17 -7.20 -3.12 -3.50
CA LEU A 17 -8.61 -2.73 -3.63
C LEU A 17 -8.75 -1.31 -4.18
N ILE A 18 -7.98 -0.35 -3.66
CA ILE A 18 -8.03 1.04 -4.13
C ILE A 18 -7.52 1.13 -5.57
N ALA A 19 -6.41 0.46 -5.90
CA ALA A 19 -5.88 0.45 -7.26
C ALA A 19 -6.90 -0.14 -8.24
N MET A 20 -7.52 -1.27 -7.89
CA MET A 20 -8.56 -1.89 -8.70
C MET A 20 -9.77 -0.96 -8.90
N LEU A 21 -10.19 -0.22 -7.87
CA LEU A 21 -11.27 0.75 -7.98
C LEU A 21 -10.91 1.87 -8.98
N PHE A 22 -9.73 2.48 -8.85
CA PHE A 22 -9.30 3.54 -9.78
C PHE A 22 -9.16 3.03 -11.21
N LEU A 23 -8.60 1.84 -11.41
CA LEU A 23 -8.52 1.22 -12.74
C LEU A 23 -9.93 0.93 -13.30
N ALA A 24 -10.85 0.45 -12.47
CA ALA A 24 -12.25 0.27 -12.87
C ALA A 24 -12.87 1.59 -13.32
N PHE A 25 -12.66 2.68 -12.58
CA PHE A 25 -13.12 4.01 -13.01
C PHE A 25 -12.54 4.39 -14.37
N ILE A 26 -11.22 4.28 -14.56
CA ILE A 26 -10.52 4.65 -15.80
C ILE A 26 -11.06 3.89 -17.02
N TYR A 27 -11.30 2.58 -16.88
CA TYR A 27 -11.65 1.73 -18.04
C TYR A 27 -13.15 1.51 -18.24
N ILE A 28 -13.98 1.67 -17.22
CA ILE A 28 -15.43 1.40 -17.30
C ILE A 28 -16.23 2.70 -17.52
N VAL A 29 -15.79 3.82 -16.94
CA VAL A 29 -16.51 5.09 -17.09
C VAL A 29 -16.13 5.74 -18.42
N PRO A 30 -17.08 6.28 -19.19
CA PRO A 30 -16.76 7.05 -20.40
C PRO A 30 -16.05 8.36 -20.03
N HIS A 31 -14.93 8.65 -20.69
CA HIS A 31 -14.17 9.89 -20.51
C HIS A 31 -14.13 10.66 -21.83
N SER A 32 -14.20 11.99 -21.75
CA SER A 32 -14.22 12.85 -22.94
C SER A 32 -12.83 13.12 -23.51
N GLY A 33 -11.79 12.91 -22.71
CA GLY A 33 -10.40 12.95 -23.15
C GLY A 33 -9.39 12.51 -22.09
N PRO A 34 -8.09 12.47 -22.44
CA PRO A 34 -7.02 12.02 -21.55
C PRO A 34 -6.89 12.86 -20.27
N THR A 35 -7.21 14.16 -20.35
CA THR A 35 -7.17 15.10 -19.23
C THR A 35 -8.13 14.73 -18.10
N ASP A 36 -9.27 14.11 -18.42
CA ASP A 36 -10.26 13.69 -17.42
C ASP A 36 -9.76 12.49 -16.60
N THR A 37 -8.96 11.62 -17.23
CA THR A 37 -8.38 10.43 -16.59
C THR A 37 -7.08 10.71 -15.85
N ALA A 38 -6.41 11.84 -16.11
CA ALA A 38 -5.11 12.15 -15.54
C ALA A 38 -5.08 12.16 -13.99
N PRO A 39 -6.08 12.74 -13.29
CA PRO A 39 -6.15 12.67 -11.83
C PRO A 39 -6.40 11.25 -11.29
N LEU A 40 -7.11 10.41 -12.05
CA LEU A 40 -7.40 9.02 -11.64
C LEU A 40 -6.13 8.15 -11.64
N TRP A 41 -5.22 8.39 -12.59
CA TRP A 41 -3.93 7.71 -12.63
C TRP A 41 -3.07 8.00 -11.41
N LEU A 42 -3.14 9.20 -10.84
CA LEU A 42 -2.45 9.50 -9.57
C LEU A 42 -2.94 8.58 -8.46
N GLY A 43 -4.26 8.44 -8.30
CA GLY A 43 -4.85 7.54 -7.31
C GLY A 43 -4.41 6.08 -7.51
N ALA A 44 -4.43 5.61 -8.76
CA ALA A 44 -3.99 4.25 -9.12
C ALA A 44 -2.50 4.02 -8.76
N ILE A 45 -1.62 4.96 -9.13
CA ILE A 45 -0.18 4.86 -8.86
C ILE A 45 0.10 4.84 -7.36
N TRP A 46 -0.51 5.75 -6.59
CA TRP A 46 -0.33 5.81 -5.14
C TRP A 46 -0.82 4.54 -4.43
N ALA A 47 -1.96 4.01 -4.84
CA ALA A 47 -2.50 2.76 -4.31
C ALA A 47 -1.58 1.57 -4.62
N MET A 48 -1.01 1.54 -5.83
CA MET A 48 -0.06 0.51 -6.23
C MET A 48 1.26 0.61 -5.46
N LEU A 49 1.76 1.81 -5.21
CA LEU A 49 2.94 2.03 -4.36
C LEU A 49 2.69 1.54 -2.92
N ALA A 50 1.51 1.84 -2.35
CA ALA A 50 1.12 1.34 -1.03
C ALA A 50 1.03 -0.19 -1.01
N MET A 51 0.47 -0.80 -2.07
CA MET A 51 0.44 -2.25 -2.21
C MET A 51 1.86 -2.84 -2.24
N CYS A 52 2.76 -2.28 -3.05
CA CYS A 52 4.16 -2.70 -3.14
C CYS A 52 4.89 -2.57 -1.80
N TRP A 53 4.65 -1.47 -1.07
CA TRP A 53 5.21 -1.29 0.28
C TRP A 53 4.67 -2.31 1.28
N GLY A 54 3.37 -2.60 1.23
CA GLY A 54 2.76 -3.67 2.02
C GLY A 54 3.36 -5.04 1.71
N PHE A 55 3.60 -5.30 0.42
CA PHE A 55 4.16 -6.57 -0.04
C PHE A 55 5.62 -6.72 0.39
N PHE A 56 6.41 -5.65 0.24
CA PHE A 56 7.77 -5.60 0.77
C PHE A 56 7.79 -5.92 2.27
N ARG A 57 6.90 -5.31 3.06
CA ARG A 57 6.83 -5.56 4.51
C ARG A 57 6.32 -6.96 4.87
N PHE A 58 5.47 -7.54 4.01
CA PHE A 58 5.03 -8.92 4.14
C PHE A 58 6.19 -9.90 3.93
N VAL A 59 7.06 -9.65 2.95
CA VAL A 59 8.22 -10.49 2.63
C VAL A 59 9.38 -10.26 3.61
N ALA A 60 9.73 -9.00 3.90
CA ALA A 60 10.84 -8.63 4.77
C ALA A 60 10.60 -9.01 6.24
N GLY A 61 9.33 -9.23 6.63
CA GLY A 61 8.96 -9.61 7.99
C GLY A 61 9.11 -8.47 9.00
N PRO A 62 8.82 -8.72 10.29
CA PRO A 62 8.89 -7.71 11.33
C PRO A 62 10.33 -7.23 11.53
N SER A 63 10.57 -5.95 11.22
CA SER A 63 11.85 -5.29 11.47
C SER A 63 12.04 -5.03 12.97
N LYS A 64 13.29 -5.06 13.45
CA LYS A 64 13.73 -4.50 14.75
C LYS A 64 13.58 -2.96 14.82
N LEU A 65 12.58 -2.39 14.16
CA LEU A 65 12.14 -0.99 14.28
C LEU A 65 10.62 -0.91 14.45
N ASP A 66 9.89 -2.02 14.29
CA ASP A 66 8.42 -2.09 14.35
C ASP A 66 7.86 -2.27 15.77
N HIS A 67 8.73 -2.44 16.76
CA HIS A 67 8.39 -2.38 18.17
C HIS A 67 8.15 -0.94 18.62
N LEU A 68 7.07 -0.72 19.37
CA LEU A 68 6.73 0.58 19.97
C LEU A 68 7.86 1.22 20.78
N HIS A 69 8.84 0.44 21.24
CA HIS A 69 9.93 0.87 22.13
C HIS A 69 11.34 0.77 21.56
N GLY A 70 11.59 0.14 20.41
CA GLY A 70 13.00 -0.09 20.00
C GLY A 70 13.60 1.05 19.20
N GLY A 71 13.56 2.23 19.83
CA GLY A 71 14.59 3.23 19.68
C GLY A 71 15.76 3.05 20.66
N THR A 72 15.65 2.15 21.65
CA THR A 72 16.63 2.06 22.75
C THR A 72 17.77 1.06 22.55
N ASP A 73 17.77 0.26 21.48
CA ASP A 73 18.86 -0.68 21.17
C ASP A 73 19.66 -0.26 19.92
N ALA A 74 19.67 1.04 19.60
CA ALA A 74 20.53 1.63 18.57
C ALA A 74 21.88 2.10 19.14
N ASP A 75 22.32 1.53 20.26
CA ASP A 75 23.62 1.81 20.87
C ASP A 75 24.21 0.51 21.41
N LEU A 76 25.20 -0.03 20.67
CA LEU A 76 26.39 -0.80 21.08
C LEU A 76 27.01 -1.52 19.88
#